data_AF-A0A1V5K5A7-F1
#
_entry.id   AF-A0A1V5K5A7-F1
#
_cell.length_a   1.000
_cell.length_b   1.000
_cell.length_c   1.000
_cell.angle_alpha   90.00
_cell.angle_beta   90.00
_cell.angle_gamma   90.00
#
_symmetry.space_group_name_H-M   'P 1'
#
loop_
_entity.id
_entity.type
_entity.pdbx_description
1 polymer ?
#
loop_
_entity_poly.entity_id
_entity_poly.type
_entity_poly.pdbx_seq_one_letter_code
_entity_poly.pdbx_strand_id
1 'polypeptide(L)'
;MTHECWWVGNLVTFCGGFEKDGFKVESHVKIVDINSHEVRIIGAGSYWPQGTDSQVAELNWWHASGDPYGRWVAGDNWHGGIALFDAKTTQKHLLTTGHRTYGRGTHPEVGWDTRGRFVIFGSEYLGNPDVCIVEIPKEWQQ
;
A
#
# COMPACT_ATOMS: atom_id res chain seq x y z
N MET A 1 9.24 -10.34 2.70
CA MET A 1 9.52 -9.52 1.50
C MET A 1 9.25 -8.10 1.91
N THR A 2 10.21 -7.22 1.67
CA THR A 2 10.12 -5.79 1.94
C THR A 2 10.03 -5.05 0.62
N HIS A 3 9.47 -3.85 0.63
CA HIS A 3 9.48 -2.96 -0.52
C HIS A 3 9.66 -1.53 -0.05
N GLU A 4 10.52 -0.79 -0.73
CA GLU A 4 10.81 0.61 -0.47
C GLU A 4 10.60 1.46 -1.73
N CYS A 5 10.15 2.70 -1.54
CA CYS A 5 10.06 3.68 -2.61
C CYS A 5 10.44 5.05 -2.07
N TRP A 6 11.45 5.67 -2.70
CA TRP A 6 11.85 7.05 -2.42
C TRP A 6 10.69 7.99 -2.62
N TRP A 7 10.59 8.96 -1.73
CA TRP A 7 9.49 9.91 -1.70
C TRP A 7 10.00 11.31 -1.36
N VAL A 8 9.08 12.28 -1.23
CA VAL A 8 9.36 13.70 -1.10
C VAL A 8 10.51 14.01 -0.12
N GLY A 9 11.52 14.75 -0.61
CA GLY A 9 12.69 15.11 0.17
C GLY A 9 13.51 13.89 0.60
N ASN A 10 13.52 13.63 1.92
CA ASN A 10 14.29 12.55 2.55
C ASN A 10 13.38 11.42 3.06
N LEU A 11 12.13 11.41 2.62
CA LEU A 11 11.17 10.40 3.04
C LEU A 11 11.24 9.18 2.13
N VAL A 12 11.10 8.00 2.72
CA VAL A 12 10.99 6.72 2.03
C VAL A 12 9.72 6.05 2.52
N THR A 13 8.86 5.64 1.58
CA THR A 13 7.77 4.72 1.92
C THR A 13 8.34 3.31 2.04
N PHE A 14 7.92 2.57 3.05
CA PHE A 14 8.44 1.24 3.33
C PHE A 14 7.32 0.29 3.73
N CYS A 15 7.22 -0.83 3.04
CA CYS A 15 6.39 -1.96 3.41
C CYS A 15 7.28 -3.10 3.90
N GLY A 16 6.91 -3.66 5.04
CA GLY A 16 7.64 -4.75 5.63
C GLY A 16 6.97 -5.24 6.89
N GLY A 17 6.93 -6.56 7.01
CA GLY A 17 6.28 -7.23 8.10
C GLY A 17 7.22 -7.98 9.02
N PHE A 18 6.71 -8.34 10.21
CA PHE A 18 7.40 -9.27 11.09
C PHE A 18 6.87 -10.69 10.88
N GLU A 19 7.76 -11.65 11.13
CA GLU A 19 7.41 -13.05 11.28
C GLU A 19 7.33 -13.36 12.77
N LYS A 20 6.30 -14.10 13.19
CA LYS A 20 6.18 -14.59 14.56
C LYS A 20 5.80 -16.06 14.52
N ASP A 21 6.55 -16.87 15.27
CA ASP A 21 6.33 -18.31 15.41
C ASP A 21 6.25 -19.07 14.07
N GLY A 22 6.99 -18.59 13.06
CA GLY A 22 7.04 -19.17 11.71
C GLY A 22 5.94 -18.68 10.75
N PHE A 23 5.10 -17.73 11.15
CA PHE A 23 4.03 -17.16 10.33
C PHE A 23 4.32 -15.70 9.96
N LYS A 24 4.00 -15.31 8.71
CA LYS A 24 4.04 -13.90 8.26
C LYS A 24 2.77 -13.20 8.75
N VAL A 25 2.90 -12.36 9.77
CA VAL A 25 1.75 -12.02 10.61
C VAL A 25 1.27 -10.59 10.46
N GLU A 26 2.14 -9.63 10.18
CA GLU A 26 1.72 -8.23 10.07
C GLU A 26 2.68 -7.46 9.17
N SER A 27 2.17 -6.70 8.21
CA SER A 27 2.94 -5.84 7.30
C SER A 27 2.25 -4.49 7.16
N HIS A 28 2.94 -3.45 7.61
CA HIS A 28 2.45 -2.06 7.61
C HIS A 28 2.93 -1.31 6.35
N VAL A 29 2.24 -0.22 6.04
CA VAL A 29 2.83 0.91 5.29
C VAL A 29 3.47 1.86 6.31
N LYS A 30 4.75 2.16 6.10
CA LYS A 30 5.53 3.08 6.92
C LYS A 30 6.09 4.22 6.08
N ILE A 31 6.35 5.35 6.72
CA ILE A 31 7.22 6.41 6.22
C ILE A 31 8.46 6.44 7.10
N VAL A 32 9.63 6.47 6.47
CA VAL A 32 10.94 6.61 7.12
C VAL A 32 11.55 7.93 6.67
N ASP A 33 11.97 8.77 7.61
CA ASP A 33 12.83 9.93 7.31
C ASP A 33 14.28 9.51 7.53
N ILE A 34 15.07 9.48 6.45
CA ILE A 34 16.46 9.00 6.52
C ILE A 34 17.41 9.95 7.25
N ASN A 35 17.03 11.20 7.49
CA ASN A 35 17.86 12.16 8.20
C ASN A 35 17.56 12.18 9.69
N SER A 36 16.28 12.17 10.07
CA SER A 36 15.89 12.13 11.49
C SER A 36 15.89 10.71 12.07
N HIS A 37 15.90 9.69 11.21
CA HIS A 37 15.73 8.27 11.54
C HIS A 37 14.37 7.95 12.16
N GLU A 38 13.38 8.83 12.00
CA GLU A 38 12.03 8.57 12.48
C GLU A 38 11.28 7.63 11.55
N VAL A 39 10.51 6.71 12.15
CA VAL A 39 9.63 5.78 11.45
C VAL A 39 8.20 6.00 11.93
N ARG A 40 7.28 6.23 10.99
CA ARG A 40 5.85 6.40 11.26
C ARG A 40 5.06 5.31 10.53
N ILE A 41 4.19 4.62 11.25
CA ILE A 41 3.19 3.74 10.62
C ILE A 41 2.04 4.64 10.14
N ILE A 42 1.73 4.54 8.86
CA ILE A 42 0.62 5.30 8.23
C ILE A 42 -0.50 4.40 7.73
N GLY A 43 -0.19 3.14 7.43
CA GLY A 43 -1.16 2.09 7.13
C GLY A 43 -0.88 0.91 8.02
N ALA A 44 -1.66 0.75 9.09
CA ALA A 44 -1.48 -0.40 9.98
C ALA A 44 -1.82 -1.70 9.23
N GLY A 45 -0.95 -2.69 9.37
CA GLY A 45 -1.27 -4.08 9.08
C GLY A 45 -2.22 -4.62 10.14
N SER A 46 -2.49 -5.91 10.12
CA SER A 46 -3.27 -6.57 11.18
C SER A 46 -2.77 -7.97 11.42
N TYR A 47 -2.88 -8.40 12.68
CA TYR A 47 -2.61 -9.76 13.10
C TYR A 47 -3.62 -10.20 14.18
N TRP A 48 -4.08 -11.45 14.10
CA TRP A 48 -4.78 -12.11 15.20
C TRP A 48 -4.54 -13.63 15.16
N PRO A 49 -4.43 -14.32 16.32
CA PRO A 49 -4.00 -15.73 16.36
C PRO A 49 -4.89 -16.73 15.63
N GLN A 50 -6.16 -16.41 15.45
CA GLN A 50 -7.14 -17.28 14.77
C GLN A 50 -7.24 -17.00 13.27
N GLY A 51 -6.54 -15.97 12.78
CA GLY A 51 -6.57 -15.56 11.38
C GLY A 51 -5.76 -16.53 10.53
N THR A 52 -6.36 -16.99 9.43
CA THR A 52 -5.60 -17.70 8.39
C THR A 52 -4.68 -16.72 7.67
N ASP A 53 -3.60 -17.23 7.06
CA ASP A 53 -2.67 -16.42 6.26
C ASP A 53 -3.39 -15.55 5.22
N SER A 54 -4.44 -16.09 4.58
CA SER A 54 -5.25 -15.35 3.61
C SER A 54 -6.01 -14.19 4.25
N GLN A 55 -6.67 -14.40 5.38
CA GLN A 55 -7.45 -13.35 6.06
C GLN A 55 -6.54 -12.25 6.60
N VAL A 56 -5.43 -12.64 7.20
CA VAL A 56 -4.41 -11.72 7.70
C VAL A 56 -3.84 -10.91 6.55
N ALA A 57 -3.49 -11.54 5.43
CA ALA A 57 -2.92 -10.87 4.27
C ALA A 57 -3.88 -9.88 3.56
N GLU A 58 -5.19 -9.99 3.76
CA GLU A 58 -6.17 -9.01 3.26
C GLU A 58 -6.05 -7.65 3.95
N LEU A 59 -5.54 -7.64 5.19
CA LEU A 59 -5.38 -6.43 6.00
C LEU A 59 -3.92 -5.99 6.13
N ASN A 60 -3.01 -6.60 5.37
CA ASN A 60 -1.59 -6.30 5.38
C ASN A 60 -1.12 -5.78 4.03
N TRP A 61 -0.08 -4.94 4.04
CA TRP A 61 0.37 -4.17 2.89
C TRP A 61 1.69 -4.69 2.33
N TRP A 62 1.85 -4.64 1.01
CA TRP A 62 2.99 -5.23 0.33
C TRP A 62 3.85 -4.22 -0.40
N HIS A 63 3.25 -3.39 -1.25
CA HIS A 63 3.94 -2.28 -1.90
C HIS A 63 3.32 -0.97 -1.43
N ALA A 64 4.13 0.07 -1.48
CA ALA A 64 3.68 1.42 -1.23
C ALA A 64 4.48 2.41 -2.07
N SER A 65 3.84 3.54 -2.38
CA SER A 65 4.45 4.69 -3.02
C SER A 65 3.70 5.95 -2.61
N GLY A 66 4.43 7.06 -2.46
CA GLY A 66 3.84 8.33 -2.09
C GLY A 66 3.61 9.24 -3.29
N ASP A 67 2.61 10.12 -3.20
CA ASP A 67 2.29 11.09 -4.26
C ASP A 67 3.35 12.21 -4.36
N PRO A 68 3.53 12.88 -5.50
CA PRO A 68 4.55 13.91 -5.66
C PRO A 68 4.47 15.10 -4.69
N TYR A 69 3.34 15.33 -4.02
CA TYR A 69 3.10 16.49 -3.16
C TYR A 69 3.07 16.18 -1.66
N GLY A 70 3.34 14.94 -1.25
CA GLY A 70 3.52 14.63 0.17
C GLY A 70 2.24 14.38 0.97
N ARG A 71 1.07 14.34 0.32
CA ARG A 71 -0.23 14.22 0.99
C ARG A 71 -0.64 12.76 1.16
N TRP A 72 -0.50 11.97 0.11
CA TRP A 72 -1.02 10.62 0.00
C TRP A 72 0.10 9.60 -0.11
N VAL A 73 -0.13 8.45 0.50
CA VAL A 73 0.63 7.24 0.23
C VAL A 73 -0.35 6.16 -0.21
N ALA A 74 -0.10 5.58 -1.38
CA ALA A 74 -0.81 4.41 -1.86
C ALA A 74 -0.20 3.16 -1.26
N GLY A 75 -1.04 2.17 -0.95
CA GLY A 75 -0.61 0.83 -0.60
C GLY A 75 -1.46 -0.22 -1.29
N ASP A 76 -0.84 -1.32 -1.71
CA ASP A 76 -1.54 -2.52 -2.15
C ASP A 76 -1.38 -3.68 -1.17
N ASN A 77 -2.32 -4.63 -1.22
CA ASN A 77 -2.29 -5.85 -0.42
C ASN A 77 -2.21 -7.12 -1.30
N TRP A 78 -2.09 -8.27 -0.65
CA TRP A 78 -2.02 -9.58 -1.31
C TRP A 78 -3.32 -10.03 -2.01
N HIS A 79 -4.42 -9.29 -1.85
CA HIS A 79 -5.72 -9.52 -2.48
C HIS A 79 -6.06 -8.47 -3.56
N GLY A 80 -5.12 -7.59 -3.89
CA GLY A 80 -5.36 -6.54 -4.90
C GLY A 80 -6.33 -5.48 -4.44
N GLY A 81 -6.41 -5.25 -3.13
CA GLY A 81 -6.95 -4.02 -2.56
C GLY A 81 -5.94 -2.90 -2.70
N ILE A 82 -6.39 -1.74 -3.20
CA ILE A 82 -5.62 -0.52 -3.34
C ILE A 82 -6.20 0.51 -2.38
N ALA A 83 -5.38 1.07 -1.50
CA ALA A 83 -5.80 2.07 -0.51
C ALA A 83 -4.89 3.29 -0.55
N LEU A 84 -5.44 4.44 -0.15
CA LEU A 84 -4.72 5.69 0.08
C LEU A 84 -4.71 6.02 1.57
N PHE A 85 -3.55 6.44 2.06
CA PHE A 85 -3.35 6.90 3.42
C PHE A 85 -2.94 8.36 3.39
N ASP A 86 -3.66 9.19 4.13
CA ASP A 86 -3.23 10.57 4.34
C ASP A 86 -1.97 10.58 5.23
N ALA A 87 -0.86 11.11 4.73
CA ALA A 87 0.44 11.03 5.40
C ALA A 87 0.50 11.86 6.70
N LYS A 88 -0.41 12.83 6.86
CA LYS A 88 -0.51 13.67 8.05
C LYS A 88 -1.41 13.02 9.11
N THR A 89 -2.58 12.53 8.70
CA THR A 89 -3.65 12.09 9.61
C THR A 89 -3.76 10.58 9.75
N THR A 90 -3.09 9.80 8.89
CA THR A 90 -3.19 8.34 8.78
C THR A 90 -4.58 7.82 8.38
N GLN A 91 -5.48 8.71 7.95
CA GLN A 91 -6.80 8.31 7.49
C GLN A 91 -6.66 7.43 6.24
N LYS A 92 -7.24 6.22 6.32
CA LYS A 92 -7.29 5.26 5.21
C LYS A 92 -8.54 5.46 4.37
N HIS A 93 -8.37 5.46 3.06
CA HIS A 93 -9.43 5.40 2.06
C HIS A 93 -9.20 4.19 1.16
N LEU A 94 -10.18 3.28 1.06
CA LEU A 94 -10.08 2.15 0.13
C LEU A 94 -10.50 2.63 -1.26
N LEU A 95 -9.56 2.58 -2.21
CA LEU A 95 -9.77 3.09 -3.56
C LEU A 95 -10.50 2.07 -4.45
N THR A 96 -10.02 0.83 -4.46
CA THR A 96 -10.58 -0.25 -5.30
C THR A 96 -10.06 -1.63 -4.84
N THR A 97 -10.71 -2.71 -5.27
CA THR A 97 -10.40 -4.10 -4.85
C THR A 97 -10.56 -5.11 -5.98
N GLY A 98 -10.09 -6.35 -5.75
CA GLY A 98 -10.30 -7.47 -6.67
C GLY A 98 -9.30 -7.54 -7.81
N HIS A 99 -8.19 -6.80 -7.73
CA HIS A 99 -7.21 -6.72 -8.81
C HIS A 99 -6.24 -7.91 -8.87
N ARG A 100 -6.32 -8.87 -7.93
CA ARG A 100 -5.63 -10.16 -7.96
C ARG A 100 -6.31 -11.15 -7.01
N THR A 101 -5.99 -12.43 -7.17
CA THR A 101 -6.37 -13.47 -6.20
C THR A 101 -5.25 -13.70 -5.19
N TYR A 102 -5.58 -13.96 -3.93
CA TYR A 102 -4.56 -14.30 -2.93
C TYR A 102 -3.68 -15.48 -3.38
N GLY A 103 -2.36 -15.32 -3.26
CA GLY A 103 -1.37 -16.34 -3.63
C GLY A 103 -1.22 -16.60 -5.14
N ARG A 104 -1.93 -15.86 -6.00
CA ARG A 104 -1.84 -15.95 -7.48
C ARG A 104 -1.84 -14.57 -8.12
N GLY A 105 -1.48 -14.52 -9.39
CA GLY A 105 -1.48 -13.29 -10.19
C GLY A 105 -0.34 -12.33 -9.88
N THR A 106 -0.17 -11.34 -10.76
CA THR A 106 0.85 -10.29 -10.64
C THR A 106 0.56 -9.34 -9.48
N HIS A 107 1.60 -8.69 -9.00
CA HIS A 107 1.49 -7.73 -7.90
C HIS A 107 1.03 -6.38 -8.47
N PRO A 108 0.16 -5.63 -7.77
CA PRO A 108 -0.31 -4.36 -8.30
C PRO A 108 0.78 -3.29 -8.43
N GLU A 109 1.74 -3.23 -7.51
CA GLU A 109 2.87 -2.28 -7.57
C GLU A 109 2.38 -0.83 -7.78
N VAL A 110 1.68 -0.30 -6.77
CA VAL A 110 1.09 1.04 -6.82
C VAL A 110 2.12 2.14 -7.12
N GLY A 111 1.75 3.05 -8.01
CA GLY A 111 2.50 4.24 -8.41
C GLY A 111 1.59 5.44 -8.65
N TRP A 112 2.18 6.55 -9.08
CA TRP A 112 1.52 7.85 -9.18
C TRP A 112 1.82 8.54 -10.50
N ASP A 113 0.87 9.32 -11.01
CA ASP A 113 1.18 10.32 -12.03
C ASP A 113 1.97 11.49 -11.43
N THR A 114 2.63 12.28 -12.28
CA THR A 114 3.47 13.40 -11.85
C THR A 114 2.69 14.56 -11.23
N ARG A 115 1.35 14.53 -11.28
CA ARG A 115 0.45 15.53 -10.69
C ARG A 115 -0.33 15.00 -9.48
N GLY A 116 -0.04 13.79 -8.99
CA GLY A 116 -0.68 13.25 -7.78
C GLY A 116 -2.21 13.11 -7.86
N ARG A 117 -2.78 13.03 -9.08
CA ARG A 117 -4.22 12.90 -9.32
C ARG A 117 -4.64 11.48 -9.63
N PHE A 118 -3.73 10.67 -10.14
CA PHE A 118 -3.99 9.30 -10.57
C PHE A 118 -3.06 8.32 -9.87
N VAL A 119 -3.64 7.21 -9.42
CA VAL A 119 -2.91 6.03 -8.97
C VAL A 119 -2.82 5.07 -10.14
N ILE A 120 -1.61 4.54 -10.39
CA ILE A 120 -1.31 3.60 -11.48
C ILE A 120 -0.90 2.28 -10.84
N PHE A 121 -1.44 1.15 -11.32
CA PHE A 121 -1.12 -0.18 -10.76
C PHE A 121 -1.43 -1.29 -11.77
N GLY A 122 -0.78 -2.44 -11.64
CA GLY A 122 -1.10 -3.68 -12.34
C GLY A 122 -2.37 -4.34 -11.79
N SER A 123 -3.15 -4.95 -12.67
CA SER A 123 -4.41 -5.59 -12.31
C SER A 123 -4.72 -6.79 -13.19
N GLU A 124 -5.19 -7.87 -12.57
CA GLU A 124 -5.78 -9.02 -13.25
C GLU A 124 -7.32 -9.06 -13.15
N TYR A 125 -7.98 -7.91 -12.93
CA TYR A 125 -9.44 -7.86 -12.76
C TYR A 125 -10.20 -8.44 -13.96
N LEU A 126 -9.65 -8.27 -15.17
CA LEU A 126 -10.22 -8.81 -16.42
C LEU A 126 -9.59 -10.15 -16.84
N GLY A 127 -8.76 -10.76 -16.00
CA GLY A 127 -8.11 -12.05 -16.25
C GLY A 127 -6.74 -11.98 -16.94
N ASN A 128 -6.27 -10.78 -17.33
CA ASN A 128 -4.91 -10.53 -17.84
C ASN A 128 -4.22 -9.47 -16.98
N PRO A 129 -2.87 -9.45 -16.88
CA PRO A 129 -2.14 -8.41 -16.17
C PRO A 129 -2.14 -7.10 -16.97
N ASP A 130 -3.16 -6.29 -16.75
CA ASP A 130 -3.36 -4.97 -17.36
C ASP A 130 -2.82 -3.86 -16.46
N VAL A 131 -2.47 -2.71 -17.04
CA VAL A 131 -2.17 -1.49 -16.26
C VAL A 131 -3.45 -0.68 -16.11
N CYS A 132 -3.85 -0.48 -14.86
CA CYS A 132 -4.98 0.35 -14.49
C CYS A 132 -4.53 1.74 -14.02
N ILE A 133 -5.39 2.73 -14.28
CA ILE A 133 -5.23 4.11 -13.83
C ILE A 133 -6.55 4.53 -13.18
N VAL A 134 -6.49 4.99 -11.94
CA VAL A 134 -7.67 5.43 -11.19
C VAL A 134 -7.47 6.87 -10.73
N GLU A 135 -8.43 7.74 -11.03
CA GLU A 135 -8.46 9.12 -10.52
C GLU A 135 -8.88 9.11 -9.04
N ILE A 136 -8.21 9.90 -8.21
CA ILE A 136 -8.59 10.05 -6.81
C ILE A 136 -9.90 10.85 -6.73
N PRO A 137 -10.91 10.35 -5.98
CA PRO A 137 -12.17 11.08 -5.76
C PRO A 137 -11.94 12.53 -5.31
N LYS A 138 -12.65 13.46 -5.93
CA LYS A 138 -12.47 14.91 -5.69
C LYS A 138 -12.78 15.30 -4.24
N GLU A 139 -13.70 14.58 -3.61
CA GLU A 139 -14.11 14.79 -2.23
C GLU A 139 -12.98 14.47 -1.24
N TRP A 140 -12.05 13.59 -1.63
CA TRP A 140 -10.88 13.27 -0.81
C TRP A 140 -9.79 14.34 -0.94
N GLN A 141 -9.79 15.12 -2.02
CA GLN A 141 -8.77 16.15 -2.29
C GLN A 141 -9.05 17.49 -1.58
N GLN A 142 -10.15 17.61 -0.84
CA GLN A 142 -10.51 18.82 -0.09
C GLN A 142 -9.73 18.96 1.22
#